data_AF-A0A834J2G2-F1
#
_entry.id   AF-A0A834J2G2-F1
#
_cell.length_a   1.000
_cell.length_b   1.000
_cell.length_c   1.000
_cell.angle_alpha   90.00
_cell.angle_beta   90.00
_cell.angle_gamma   90.00
#
_symmetry.space_group_name_H-M   'P 1'
#
loop_
_entity.id
_entity.type
_entity.pdbx_description
1 polymer ?
#
loop_
_entity_poly.entity_id
_entity_poly.type
_entity_poly.pdbx_seq_one_letter_code
_entity_poly.pdbx_strand_id
1 'polypeptide(L)'
;MYERLHNSFMQRQRYVTGSGKRFTGHVPFGYAAFGKTNEAMTNSALCDFTSNYRKRLSNEWAPVEIDRPDPPVLVQPAEIYHRHMGQLPNYGGHIPGAIFRYGKTYGNDSRDAKRWLRGDFSN
;
A
#
# COMPACT_ATOMS: atom_id res chain seq x y z
N MET A 1 39.02 6.65 -39.58
CA MET A 1 38.86 5.44 -38.75
C MET A 1 38.03 5.84 -37.55
N TYR A 2 36.74 5.53 -37.62
CA TYR A 2 35.72 5.77 -36.61
C TYR A 2 36.06 5.01 -35.34
N GLU A 3 36.28 5.67 -34.20
CA GLU A 3 36.08 5.12 -32.85
C GLU A 3 36.19 6.24 -31.81
N ARG A 4 35.17 7.11 -31.74
CA ARG A 4 34.98 7.99 -30.58
C ARG A 4 33.50 8.30 -30.30
N LEU A 5 32.61 7.40 -30.71
CA LEU A 5 31.14 7.54 -30.59
C LEU A 5 30.55 6.73 -29.42
N HIS A 6 31.30 6.50 -28.35
CA HIS A 6 30.78 5.78 -27.18
C HIS A 6 31.05 6.48 -25.85
N ASN A 7 30.86 7.80 -25.82
CA ASN A 7 30.78 8.57 -24.58
C ASN A 7 29.52 9.46 -24.54
N SER A 8 28.44 9.02 -25.19
CA SER A 8 27.11 9.61 -25.05
C SER A 8 26.33 8.90 -23.95
N PHE A 9 26.82 8.98 -22.71
CA PHE A 9 25.99 8.64 -21.57
C PHE A 9 26.41 9.56 -20.42
N MET A 10 25.48 10.40 -19.98
CA MET A 10 25.60 11.36 -18.88
C MET A 10 26.21 12.73 -19.19
N GLN A 11 25.63 13.46 -20.14
CA GLN A 11 25.69 14.92 -20.12
C GLN A 11 24.82 15.43 -18.95
N ARG A 12 25.43 15.48 -17.75
CA ARG A 12 24.85 15.96 -16.50
C ARG A 12 24.25 17.36 -16.70
N GLN A 13 22.92 17.47 -16.80
CA GLN A 13 22.25 18.75 -16.67
C GLN A 13 22.29 19.20 -15.21
N ARG A 14 22.96 20.34 -14.99
CA ARG A 14 23.28 20.89 -13.68
C ARG A 14 22.21 21.93 -13.33
N TYR A 15 21.23 21.55 -12.51
CA TYR A 15 20.26 22.50 -11.97
C TYR A 15 20.92 23.30 -10.83
N VAL A 16 20.99 24.62 -11.00
CA VAL A 16 21.48 25.55 -9.97
C VAL A 16 20.29 25.95 -9.12
N THR A 17 20.31 25.62 -7.84
CA THR A 17 19.34 26.16 -6.87
C THR A 17 19.82 27.53 -6.39
N GLY A 18 18.90 28.41 -5.99
CA GLY A 18 19.15 29.82 -5.62
C GLY A 18 20.13 30.05 -4.45
N SER A 19 20.69 28.99 -3.86
CA SER A 19 21.73 29.03 -2.82
C SER A 19 23.14 28.72 -3.35
N GLY A 20 23.34 28.71 -4.67
CA GLY A 20 24.64 28.39 -5.30
C GLY A 20 25.03 26.90 -5.19
N LYS A 21 24.26 26.09 -4.46
CA LYS A 21 24.42 24.64 -4.39
C LYS A 21 23.65 23.97 -5.53
N ARG A 22 24.32 23.00 -6.16
CA ARG A 22 23.76 22.23 -7.28
C ARG A 22 22.98 21.05 -6.71
N PHE A 23 21.74 20.87 -7.13
CA PHE A 23 20.96 19.70 -6.75
C PHE A 23 21.43 18.50 -7.58
N THR A 24 21.83 17.41 -6.92
CA THR A 24 22.37 16.20 -7.56
C THR A 24 21.43 14.99 -7.44
N GLY A 25 20.26 15.16 -6.82
CA GLY A 25 19.26 14.11 -6.65
C GLY A 25 18.34 13.92 -7.86
N HIS A 26 17.48 12.92 -7.78
CA HIS A 26 16.40 12.72 -8.75
C HIS A 26 15.43 13.92 -8.71
N VAL A 27 15.14 14.51 -9.87
CA VAL A 27 14.11 15.54 -10.03
C VAL A 27 12.90 14.88 -10.71
N PRO A 28 11.81 14.62 -9.97
CA PRO A 28 10.58 14.09 -10.55
C PRO A 28 10.11 14.99 -11.71
N PHE A 29 9.74 14.38 -12.84
CA PHE A 29 9.29 15.07 -14.06
C PHE A 29 10.31 16.01 -14.73
N GLY A 30 11.56 16.08 -14.23
CA GLY A 30 12.60 16.97 -14.76
C GLY A 30 13.01 16.65 -16.21
N TYR A 31 12.86 15.40 -16.64
CA TYR A 31 13.18 14.98 -18.01
C TYR A 31 12.29 15.63 -19.08
N ALA A 32 11.00 15.85 -18.79
CA ALA A 32 10.06 16.47 -19.73
C ALA A 32 10.37 17.96 -20.00
N ALA A 33 11.14 18.58 -19.10
CA ALA A 33 11.55 19.98 -19.18
C ALA A 33 13.06 20.13 -19.45
N PHE A 34 13.73 19.05 -19.84
CA PHE A 34 15.17 19.04 -20.13
C PHE A 34 15.53 20.08 -21.21
N GLY A 35 16.56 20.88 -20.94
CA GLY A 35 17.05 21.90 -21.88
C GLY A 35 16.26 23.21 -21.90
N LYS A 36 15.19 23.35 -21.11
CA LYS A 36 14.49 24.63 -20.92
C LYS A 36 15.26 25.54 -19.96
N THR A 37 15.10 26.85 -20.11
CA THR A 37 15.62 27.83 -19.14
C THR A 37 14.82 27.77 -17.84
N ASN A 38 15.43 28.23 -16.73
CA ASN A 38 14.73 28.29 -15.43
C ASN A 38 13.42 29.09 -15.50
N GLU A 39 13.39 30.18 -16.27
CA GLU A 39 12.20 31.00 -16.46
C GLU A 39 11.09 30.21 -17.16
N ALA A 40 11.41 29.55 -18.28
CA ALA A 40 10.45 28.73 -19.03
C ALA A 40 9.95 27.54 -18.20
N MET A 41 10.83 26.89 -17.42
CA MET A 41 10.45 25.81 -16.51
C MET A 41 9.48 26.31 -15.43
N THR A 42 9.82 27.42 -14.76
CA THR A 42 9.01 27.98 -13.68
C THR A 42 7.64 28.41 -14.19
N ASN A 43 7.57 29.08 -15.33
CA ASN A 43 6.31 29.49 -15.95
C ASN A 43 5.43 28.27 -16.27
N SER A 44 5.99 27.24 -16.93
CA SER A 44 5.25 26.01 -17.25
C SER A 44 4.76 25.28 -16.00
N ALA A 45 5.58 25.19 -14.96
CA ALA A 45 5.20 24.54 -13.70
C ALA A 45 4.06 25.29 -12.98
N LEU A 46 4.04 26.63 -13.04
CA LEU A 46 2.95 27.44 -12.50
C LEU A 46 1.66 27.23 -13.28
N CYS A 47 1.72 27.21 -14.62
CA CYS A 47 0.56 26.92 -15.47
C CYS A 47 -0.02 25.52 -15.19
N ASP A 48 0.85 24.51 -15.07
CA ASP A 48 0.45 23.13 -14.77
C ASP A 48 -0.17 23.04 -13.37
N PHE A 49 0.43 23.69 -12.37
CA PHE A 49 -0.11 23.73 -11.01
C PHE A 49 -1.51 24.33 -10.99
N THR A 50 -1.71 25.51 -11.60
CA THR A 50 -3.02 26.16 -11.67
C THR A 50 -4.04 25.31 -12.44
N SER A 51 -3.65 24.71 -13.56
CA SER A 51 -4.52 23.89 -14.38
C SER A 51 -4.96 22.62 -13.65
N ASN A 52 -4.03 21.93 -13.00
CA ASN A 52 -4.31 20.72 -12.22
C ASN A 52 -5.14 21.05 -10.96
N TYR A 53 -4.87 22.17 -10.31
CA TYR A 53 -5.67 22.64 -9.18
C TYR A 53 -7.13 22.89 -9.59
N ARG A 54 -7.36 23.58 -10.71
CA ARG A 54 -8.71 23.82 -11.25
C ARG A 54 -9.41 22.52 -11.65
N LYS A 55 -8.71 21.58 -12.29
CA LYS A 55 -9.25 20.24 -12.61
C LYS A 55 -9.64 19.44 -11.37
N ARG A 56 -8.86 19.55 -10.30
CA ARG A 56 -9.18 18.90 -9.02
C ARG A 56 -10.36 19.56 -8.31
N LEU A 57 -10.55 20.87 -8.46
CA LEU A 57 -11.73 21.55 -7.95
C LEU A 57 -12.99 21.22 -8.77
N SER A 58 -12.87 21.02 -10.09
CA SER A 58 -14.00 20.58 -10.93
C SER A 58 -14.40 19.13 -10.68
N ASN A 59 -13.48 18.31 -10.16
CA ASN A 59 -13.85 17.07 -9.49
C ASN A 59 -14.34 17.43 -8.08
N GLU A 60 -15.55 17.97 -8.00
CA GLU A 60 -16.25 18.07 -6.74
C GLU A 60 -16.21 16.70 -6.04
N TRP A 61 -16.28 16.70 -4.72
CA TRP A 61 -16.52 15.48 -3.94
C TRP A 61 -17.92 14.94 -4.25
N ALA A 62 -18.13 14.50 -5.48
CA ALA A 62 -19.25 13.68 -5.86
C ALA A 62 -18.90 12.27 -5.38
N PRO A 63 -19.77 11.62 -4.58
CA PRO A 63 -19.65 10.20 -4.34
C PRO A 63 -19.53 9.52 -5.71
N VAL A 64 -18.43 8.80 -5.92
CA VAL A 64 -18.37 7.94 -7.10
C VAL A 64 -19.42 6.86 -6.84
N GLU A 65 -20.51 6.90 -7.60
CA GLU A 65 -21.50 5.82 -7.68
C GLU A 65 -20.77 4.63 -8.32
N ILE A 66 -20.06 3.86 -7.49
CA ILE A 66 -19.46 2.62 -7.94
C ILE A 66 -20.57 1.59 -7.90
N ASP A 67 -21.20 1.34 -9.05
CA ASP A 67 -22.09 0.20 -9.26
C ASP A 67 -21.25 -1.08 -9.16
N ARG A 68 -21.03 -1.53 -7.93
CA ARG A 68 -20.50 -2.86 -7.65
C ARG A 68 -21.72 -3.74 -7.43
N PRO A 69 -21.83 -4.88 -8.14
CA PRO A 69 -22.82 -5.88 -7.73
C PRO A 69 -22.56 -6.20 -6.26
N ASP A 70 -23.64 -6.25 -5.47
CA ASP A 70 -23.54 -6.63 -4.07
C ASP A 70 -22.73 -7.92 -3.98
N PRO A 71 -21.71 -7.97 -3.10
CA PRO A 71 -20.97 -9.20 -2.92
C PRO A 71 -21.99 -10.29 -2.57
N PRO A 72 -21.88 -11.49 -3.18
CA PRO A 72 -22.82 -12.56 -2.90
C PRO A 72 -22.90 -12.73 -1.39
N VAL A 73 -24.11 -12.64 -0.86
CA VAL A 73 -24.35 -12.84 0.58
C VAL A 73 -23.84 -14.24 0.89
N LEU A 74 -22.67 -14.31 1.53
CA LEU A 74 -22.16 -15.56 2.07
C LEU A 74 -23.05 -15.91 3.25
N VAL A 75 -24.12 -16.64 2.95
CA VAL A 75 -25.08 -17.16 3.94
C VAL A 75 -24.36 -17.99 5.01
N GLN A 76 -23.19 -18.54 4.67
CA GLN A 76 -22.28 -19.12 5.65
C GLN A 76 -20.88 -18.54 5.46
N PRO A 77 -20.23 -18.04 6.53
CA PRO A 77 -18.80 -17.78 6.46
C PRO A 77 -18.13 -19.11 6.08
N ALA A 78 -17.26 -19.08 5.07
CA ALA A 78 -16.44 -20.23 4.75
C ALA A 78 -15.61 -20.55 6.00
N GLU A 79 -16.02 -21.56 6.79
CA GLU A 79 -15.26 -21.98 7.96
C GLU A 79 -14.01 -22.68 7.42
N ILE A 80 -12.91 -21.92 7.29
CA ILE A 80 -11.62 -22.40 6.76
C ILE A 80 -11.01 -23.48 7.69
N TYR A 81 -11.56 -23.63 8.90
CA TYR A 81 -11.14 -24.60 9.90
C TYR A 81 -12.30 -25.43 10.41
N HIS A 82 -12.05 -26.70 10.71
CA HIS A 82 -13.05 -27.62 11.22
C HIS A 82 -13.64 -27.16 12.57
N ARG A 83 -14.95 -27.29 12.72
CA ARG A 83 -15.70 -26.84 13.91
C ARG A 83 -15.37 -27.62 15.18
N HIS A 84 -15.02 -28.89 15.05
CA HIS A 84 -14.83 -29.81 16.18
C HIS A 84 -13.35 -30.10 16.50
N MET A 85 -12.43 -29.52 15.73
CA MET A 85 -10.99 -29.68 15.96
C MET A 85 -10.45 -28.50 16.77
N GLY A 86 -9.42 -28.77 17.57
CA GLY A 86 -8.58 -27.74 18.15
C GLY A 86 -7.75 -27.02 17.09
N GLN A 87 -6.88 -26.12 17.54
CA GLN A 87 -5.95 -25.42 16.64
C GLN A 87 -4.95 -26.40 16.00
N LEU A 88 -4.47 -26.04 14.82
CA LEU A 88 -3.50 -26.83 14.07
C LEU A 88 -2.21 -27.02 14.90
N PRO A 89 -1.56 -28.20 14.86
CA PRO A 89 -0.20 -28.35 15.36
C PRO A 89 0.70 -27.28 14.72
N ASN A 90 1.47 -26.57 15.53
CA ASN A 90 2.30 -25.40 15.15
C ASN A 90 1.56 -24.07 14.93
N TYR A 91 0.30 -23.93 15.36
CA TYR A 91 -0.31 -22.60 15.47
C TYR A 91 0.45 -21.77 16.52
N GLY A 92 1.22 -20.79 16.04
CA GLY A 92 2.05 -19.91 16.86
C GLY A 92 1.33 -18.67 17.41
N GLY A 93 0.02 -18.55 17.17
CA GLY A 93 -0.78 -17.44 17.65
C GLY A 93 -1.26 -17.63 19.11
N HIS A 94 -1.87 -16.59 19.65
CA HIS A 94 -2.41 -16.61 21.02
C HIS A 94 -3.61 -17.55 21.15
N ILE A 95 -3.68 -18.28 22.28
CA ILE A 95 -4.84 -19.07 22.70
C ILE A 95 -5.43 -18.45 23.99
N PRO A 96 -6.67 -17.95 23.96
CA PRO A 96 -7.31 -17.35 25.14
C PRO A 96 -7.43 -18.35 26.30
N GLY A 97 -6.96 -17.93 27.48
CA GLY A 97 -7.09 -18.72 28.72
C GLY A 97 -6.14 -19.91 28.84
N ALA A 98 -5.28 -20.17 27.85
CA ALA A 98 -4.32 -21.29 27.87
C ALA A 98 -3.39 -21.24 29.09
N ILE A 99 -3.01 -20.03 29.53
CA ILE A 99 -2.13 -19.84 30.70
C ILE A 99 -2.76 -20.30 32.03
N PHE A 100 -4.09 -20.43 32.09
CA PHE A 100 -4.81 -20.84 33.30
C PHE A 100 -5.29 -22.30 33.25
N ARG A 101 -5.01 -23.01 32.16
CA ARG A 101 -5.49 -24.38 31.92
C ARG A 101 -4.33 -25.35 31.88
N TYR A 102 -4.42 -26.42 32.66
CA TYR A 102 -3.40 -27.44 32.81
C TYR A 102 -4.00 -28.85 32.77
N GLY A 103 -3.15 -29.85 32.53
CA GLY A 103 -3.56 -31.26 32.50
C GLY A 103 -4.26 -31.72 31.21
N LYS A 104 -4.36 -30.86 30.20
CA LYS A 104 -4.91 -31.19 28.86
C LYS A 104 -3.83 -31.10 27.79
N THR A 105 -4.01 -31.84 26.71
CA THR A 105 -3.20 -31.70 25.50
C THR A 105 -3.55 -30.40 24.77
N TYR A 106 -2.59 -29.84 24.02
CA TYR A 106 -2.76 -28.61 23.24
C TYR A 106 -4.01 -28.63 22.34
N GLY A 107 -4.29 -29.76 21.68
CA GLY A 107 -5.48 -29.92 20.84
C GLY A 107 -6.80 -29.82 21.61
N ASN A 108 -6.87 -30.39 22.81
CA ASN A 108 -8.06 -30.31 23.65
C ASN A 108 -8.24 -28.92 24.26
N ASP A 109 -7.15 -28.29 24.71
CA ASP A 109 -7.20 -26.96 25.30
C ASP A 109 -7.62 -25.87 24.28
N SER A 110 -7.06 -25.95 23.07
CA SER A 110 -7.36 -25.04 21.99
C SER A 110 -8.78 -25.21 21.43
N ARG A 111 -9.34 -26.43 21.47
CA ARG A 111 -10.75 -26.69 21.16
C ARG A 111 -11.68 -26.01 22.16
N ASP A 112 -11.38 -26.09 23.45
CA ASP A 112 -12.16 -25.45 24.51
C ASP A 112 -12.11 -23.91 24.39
N ALA A 113 -10.96 -23.35 23.98
CA ALA A 113 -10.85 -21.92 23.67
C ALA A 113 -11.71 -21.50 22.47
N LYS A 114 -11.72 -22.30 21.38
CA LYS A 114 -12.59 -22.05 20.21
C LYS A 114 -14.07 -22.13 20.60
N ARG A 115 -14.45 -23.09 21.45
CA ARG A 115 -15.81 -23.26 21.96
C ARG A 115 -16.29 -22.03 22.75
N TRP A 116 -15.40 -21.44 23.57
CA TRP A 116 -15.69 -20.22 24.31
C TRP A 116 -15.95 -19.01 23.40
N LEU A 117 -15.18 -18.87 22.29
CA LEU A 117 -15.40 -17.82 21.29
C LEU A 117 -16.72 -17.94 20.53
N ARG A 118 -17.26 -19.16 20.41
CA ARG A 118 -18.56 -19.40 19.76
C ARG A 118 -19.76 -19.20 20.69
N GLY A 119 -19.55 -19.16 22.00
CA GLY A 119 -20.63 -19.09 22.99
C GLY A 119 -21.32 -20.43 23.27
N ASP A 120 -20.75 -21.54 22.82
CA ASP A 120 -21.34 -22.88 22.95
C ASP A 120 -20.97 -23.50 24.30
N PHE A 121 -21.66 -23.17 25.40
CA PHE A 121 -21.24 -23.60 26.75
C PHE A 121 -21.77 -24.97 27.22
N SER A 122 -22.50 -25.71 26.38
CA SER A 122 -23.07 -27.04 26.70
C SER A 122 -22.09 -28.19 26.50
N ASN A 123 -21.89 -29.05 27.51
CA ASN A 123 -20.94 -30.17 27.50
C ASN A 123 -21.17 -31.19 26.39
#